data_AF-C7H712-F1
#
_entry.id   AF-C7H712-F1
#
_cell.length_a   1.000
_cell.length_b   1.000
_cell.length_c   1.000
_cell.angle_alpha   90.00
_cell.angle_beta   90.00
_cell.angle_gamma   90.00
#
_symmetry.space_group_name_H-M   'P 1'
#
loop_
_entity.id
_entity.type
_entity.pdbx_description
1 polymer ?
#
loop_
_entity_poly.entity_id
_entity_poly.type
_entity_poly.pdbx_seq_one_letter_code
_entity_poly.pdbx_strand_id
1 'polypeptide(L)'
;MESILEAINEWIKEILIGAINGNLSTMFGDVNEKVGTIAAEVGKTPQGWNANIFNMIQNLSENVIVPIAGLVITYVLCYELISMVTEKNNMHDVDTFMFFKWFFKAFVAVFLVTHTFDITMAVFDMAQHIVSGAAGVIGGDTNIDVTEALAAMQEGLKDMEIPELL
;
A
#
# COMPACT_ATOMS: atom_id res chain seq x y z
N MET A 1 11.02 -7.63 61.90
CA MET A 1 9.94 -8.32 61.17
C MET A 1 9.48 -7.46 59.99
N GLU A 2 9.28 -6.15 60.19
CA GLU A 2 9.04 -5.19 59.10
C GLU A 2 10.18 -5.16 58.06
N SER A 3 11.44 -5.04 58.48
CA SER A 3 12.59 -5.06 57.56
C SER A 3 12.71 -6.33 56.69
N ILE A 4 12.21 -7.48 57.15
CA ILE A 4 12.22 -8.72 56.34
C ILE A 4 11.07 -8.71 55.34
N LEU A 5 9.89 -8.22 55.74
CA LEU A 5 8.74 -8.08 54.84
C LEU A 5 8.97 -7.02 53.76
N GLU A 6 9.64 -5.93 54.11
CA GLU A 6 10.03 -4.86 53.18
C GLU A 6 11.07 -5.36 52.16
N ALA A 7 12.09 -6.08 52.64
CA ALA A 7 13.09 -6.72 51.76
C ALA A 7 12.49 -7.79 50.83
N ILE A 8 11.49 -8.55 51.29
CA ILE A 8 10.77 -9.51 50.45
C ILE A 8 9.90 -8.79 49.40
N ASN A 9 9.24 -7.69 49.77
CA ASN A 9 8.43 -6.90 48.83
C ASN A 9 9.30 -6.27 47.73
N GLU A 10 10.44 -5.67 48.08
CA GLU A 10 11.39 -5.13 47.09
C GLU A 10 11.93 -6.24 46.18
N TRP A 11 12.28 -7.41 46.73
CA TRP A 11 12.76 -8.55 45.95
C TRP A 11 11.71 -9.06 44.94
N ILE A 12 10.44 -9.20 45.35
CA ILE A 12 9.35 -9.59 44.44
C ILE A 12 9.16 -8.54 43.35
N LYS A 13 9.17 -7.26 43.72
CA LYS A 13 9.02 -6.14 42.79
C LYS A 13 10.12 -6.12 41.73
N GLU A 14 11.38 -6.31 42.12
CA GLU A 14 12.51 -6.39 41.18
C GLU A 14 12.37 -7.55 40.19
N ILE A 15 11.90 -8.72 40.65
CA ILE A 15 11.67 -9.88 39.77
C ILE A 15 10.55 -9.59 38.77
N LEU A 16 9.44 -9.01 39.20
CA LEU A 16 8.31 -8.68 38.33
C LEU A 16 8.71 -7.64 37.28
N ILE A 17 9.41 -6.57 37.69
CA ILE A 17 9.93 -5.55 36.78
C ILE A 17 10.92 -6.18 35.78
N GLY A 18 11.79 -7.08 36.24
CA GLY A 18 12.71 -7.82 35.37
C GLY A 18 11.98 -8.69 34.34
N ALA A 19 10.91 -9.37 34.74
CA ALA A 19 10.10 -10.19 33.84
C ALA A 19 9.33 -9.34 32.81
N ILE A 20 8.75 -8.21 33.23
CA ILE A 20 8.04 -7.27 32.35
C ILE A 20 9.02 -6.66 31.34
N ASN A 21 10.18 -6.18 31.79
CA ASN A 21 11.20 -5.62 30.89
C ASN A 21 11.73 -6.66 29.90
N GLY A 22 11.90 -7.92 30.31
CA GLY A 22 12.28 -9.01 29.41
C GLY A 22 11.24 -9.27 28.31
N ASN A 23 9.95 -9.29 28.67
CA ASN A 23 8.86 -9.45 27.71
C ASN A 23 8.73 -8.23 26.77
N LEU A 24 8.80 -7.01 27.31
CA LEU A 24 8.73 -5.78 26.52
C LEU A 24 9.92 -5.65 25.56
N SER A 25 11.13 -6.01 25.99
CA SER A 25 12.32 -6.05 25.15
C SER A 25 12.13 -6.98 23.95
N THR A 26 11.62 -8.18 24.21
CA THR A 26 11.29 -9.16 23.16
C THR A 26 10.22 -8.60 22.21
N MET A 27 9.15 -8.02 22.76
CA MET A 27 8.06 -7.45 21.96
C MET A 27 8.51 -6.27 21.09
N PHE A 28 9.33 -5.35 21.60
CA PHE A 28 9.87 -4.24 20.82
C PHE A 28 10.85 -4.73 19.74
N GLY A 29 11.67 -5.75 20.06
CA GLY A 29 12.50 -6.43 19.06
C GLY A 29 11.68 -7.05 17.93
N ASP A 30 10.62 -7.78 18.28
CA ASP A 30 9.70 -8.39 17.31
C ASP A 30 8.99 -7.33 16.45
N VAL A 31 8.55 -6.22 17.05
CA VAL A 31 7.94 -5.10 16.32
C VAL A 31 8.93 -4.53 15.30
N ASN A 32 10.17 -4.30 15.70
CA ASN A 32 11.21 -3.78 14.80
C ASN A 32 11.49 -4.75 13.63
N GLU A 33 11.57 -6.07 13.90
CA GLU A 33 11.73 -7.08 12.86
C GLU A 33 10.53 -7.12 11.90
N LYS A 34 9.30 -7.03 12.43
CA LYS A 34 8.08 -7.02 11.62
C LYS A 34 7.97 -5.75 10.78
N VAL A 35 8.32 -4.58 11.33
CA VAL A 35 8.37 -3.32 10.57
C VAL A 35 9.38 -3.42 9.43
N GLY A 36 10.57 -3.95 9.69
CA GLY A 36 11.58 -4.20 8.64
C GLY A 36 11.09 -5.16 7.55
N THR A 37 10.40 -6.24 7.95
CA THR A 37 9.81 -7.21 7.01
C THR A 37 8.72 -6.55 6.17
N ILE A 38 7.81 -5.79 6.79
CA ILE A 38 6.73 -5.08 6.09
C ILE A 38 7.32 -4.09 5.08
N ALA A 39 8.34 -3.32 5.46
CA ALA A 39 9.04 -2.40 4.56
C ALA A 39 9.57 -3.10 3.30
N ALA A 40 10.14 -4.29 3.48
CA ALA A 40 10.63 -5.11 2.37
C ALA A 40 9.49 -5.67 1.50
N GLU A 41 8.37 -6.10 2.10
CA GLU A 41 7.22 -6.62 1.36
C GLU A 41 6.48 -5.54 0.57
N VAL A 42 6.27 -4.34 1.13
CA VAL A 42 5.59 -3.23 0.43
C VAL A 42 6.43 -2.64 -0.71
N GLY A 43 7.74 -2.88 -0.71
CA GLY A 43 8.64 -2.45 -1.79
C GLY A 43 8.60 -3.35 -3.03
N LYS A 44 7.95 -4.52 -2.98
CA LYS A 44 7.94 -5.48 -4.10
C LYS A 44 6.98 -5.07 -5.21
N THR A 45 7.32 -5.43 -6.45
CA THR A 45 6.41 -5.28 -7.60
C THR A 45 5.22 -6.22 -7.40
N PRO A 46 4.05 -5.97 -8.00
CA PRO A 46 2.94 -6.92 -8.00
C PRO A 46 3.35 -8.33 -8.44
N GLN A 47 4.24 -8.43 -9.46
CA GLN A 47 4.82 -9.70 -9.92
C GLN A 47 5.78 -10.32 -8.88
N GLY A 48 6.62 -9.50 -8.23
CA GLY A 48 7.56 -9.95 -7.21
C GLY A 48 6.90 -10.33 -5.89
N TRP A 49 5.72 -9.78 -5.59
CA TRP A 49 4.91 -10.13 -4.43
C TRP A 49 4.21 -11.48 -4.64
N ASN A 50 3.52 -11.67 -5.76
CA ASN A 50 2.90 -12.95 -6.09
C ASN A 50 2.69 -13.13 -7.60
N ALA A 51 3.56 -13.91 -8.23
CA ALA A 51 3.51 -14.18 -9.66
C ALA A 51 2.21 -14.87 -10.11
N ASN A 52 1.62 -15.75 -9.29
CA ASN A 52 0.41 -16.48 -9.66
C ASN A 52 -0.82 -15.56 -9.70
N ILE A 53 -0.98 -14.71 -8.68
CA ILE A 53 -2.05 -13.72 -8.63
C ILE A 53 -1.85 -12.69 -9.74
N PHE A 54 -0.62 -12.23 -9.94
CA PHE A 54 -0.28 -11.30 -11.02
C PHE A 54 -0.69 -11.85 -12.39
N ASN A 55 -0.27 -13.07 -12.71
CA ASN A 55 -0.61 -13.72 -13.98
C ASN A 55 -2.13 -13.91 -14.12
N MET A 56 -2.84 -14.24 -13.04
CA MET A 56 -4.30 -14.35 -13.07
C MET A 56 -4.96 -13.00 -13.42
N ILE A 57 -4.53 -11.91 -12.78
CA ILE A 57 -5.06 -10.56 -13.02
C ILE A 57 -4.72 -10.10 -14.45
N GLN A 58 -3.48 -10.33 -14.90
CA GLN A 58 -3.05 -10.00 -16.26
C GLN A 58 -3.91 -10.72 -17.29
N ASN A 59 -4.08 -12.04 -17.16
CA ASN A 59 -4.90 -12.82 -18.07
C ASN A 59 -6.36 -12.34 -18.10
N LEU A 60 -6.95 -11.99 -16.95
CA LEU A 60 -8.30 -11.42 -16.91
C LEU A 60 -8.36 -10.05 -17.59
N SER A 61 -7.35 -9.21 -17.39
CA SER A 61 -7.27 -7.89 -18.01
C SER A 61 -7.22 -8.01 -19.53
N GLU A 62 -6.29 -8.81 -20.06
CA GLU A 62 -6.03 -8.94 -21.50
C GLU A 62 -7.16 -9.68 -22.23
N ASN A 63 -7.70 -10.75 -21.64
CA ASN A 63 -8.64 -11.63 -22.34
C ASN A 63 -10.11 -11.34 -22.06
N VAL A 64 -10.44 -10.61 -20.99
CA VAL A 64 -11.83 -10.33 -20.61
C VAL A 64 -12.11 -8.84 -20.61
N ILE A 65 -11.30 -8.06 -19.88
CA ILE A 65 -11.56 -6.62 -19.71
C ILE A 65 -11.36 -5.86 -21.01
N VAL A 66 -10.23 -6.06 -21.70
CA VAL A 66 -9.93 -5.36 -22.96
C VAL A 66 -10.98 -5.63 -24.05
N PRO A 67 -11.41 -6.87 -24.32
CA PRO A 67 -12.48 -7.13 -25.29
C PRO A 67 -13.82 -6.47 -24.95
N ILE A 68 -14.24 -6.52 -23.67
CA ILE A 68 -15.48 -5.88 -23.24
C ILE A 68 -15.41 -4.36 -23.41
N ALA A 69 -14.29 -3.74 -23.01
CA ALA A 69 -14.05 -2.32 -23.21
C ALA A 69 -14.05 -1.94 -24.70
N GLY A 70 -13.46 -2.77 -25.56
CA GLY A 70 -13.49 -2.59 -27.01
C GLY A 70 -14.92 -2.57 -27.59
N LEU A 71 -15.81 -3.46 -27.12
CA LEU A 71 -17.22 -3.47 -27.52
C LEU A 71 -17.95 -2.20 -27.08
N VAL A 72 -17.74 -1.77 -25.84
CA VAL A 72 -18.36 -0.55 -25.29
C VAL A 72 -17.89 0.69 -26.06
N ILE A 73 -16.59 0.81 -26.33
CA ILE A 73 -16.04 1.92 -27.12
C ILE A 73 -16.61 1.91 -28.52
N THR A 74 -16.70 0.74 -29.16
CA THR A 74 -17.29 0.62 -30.50
C THR A 74 -18.73 1.13 -30.51
N TYR A 75 -19.53 0.76 -29.51
CA TYR A 75 -20.90 1.26 -29.36
C TYR A 75 -20.95 2.78 -29.21
N VAL A 76 -20.13 3.35 -28.32
CA VAL A 76 -20.07 4.81 -28.07
C VAL A 76 -19.63 5.57 -29.33
N LEU A 77 -18.59 5.09 -30.04
CA LEU A 77 -18.09 5.73 -31.26
C LEU A 77 -19.10 5.67 -32.40
N CYS A 78 -19.81 4.55 -32.56
CA CYS A 78 -20.89 4.41 -33.55
C CYS A 78 -22.05 5.37 -33.25
N TYR A 79 -22.46 5.48 -31.98
CA TYR A 79 -23.50 6.42 -31.57
C TYR A 79 -23.09 7.88 -31.86
N GLU A 80 -21.87 8.26 -31.49
CA GLU A 80 -21.32 9.59 -31.74
C GLU A 80 -21.23 9.91 -33.24
N LEU A 81 -20.81 8.94 -34.07
CA LEU A 81 -20.76 9.12 -35.52
C LEU A 81 -22.16 9.34 -36.11
N ILE A 82 -23.15 8.56 -35.68
CA ILE A 82 -24.54 8.68 -36.15
C ILE A 82 -25.12 10.05 -35.76
N SER A 83 -24.96 10.47 -34.51
CA SER A 83 -25.42 11.78 -34.02
C SER A 83 -24.76 12.91 -34.82
N MET A 84 -23.44 12.86 -35.01
CA MET A 84 -22.67 13.85 -35.77
C MET A 84 -23.14 13.96 -37.24
N VAL A 85 -23.39 12.83 -37.90
CA VAL A 85 -23.88 12.79 -39.28
C VAL A 85 -25.33 13.26 -39.37
N THR A 86 -26.16 12.94 -38.38
CA THR A 86 -27.59 13.30 -38.35
C THR A 86 -27.80 14.79 -38.04
N GLU A 87 -27.05 15.35 -37.10
CA GLU A 87 -27.12 16.77 -36.71
C GLU A 87 -26.55 17.69 -37.80
N LYS A 88 -25.50 17.27 -38.51
CA LYS A 88 -24.93 18.03 -39.64
C LYS A 88 -25.58 17.71 -41.00
N ASN A 89 -26.66 16.94 -41.03
CA ASN A 89 -27.41 16.65 -42.26
C ASN A 89 -28.28 17.83 -42.77
N ASN A 90 -27.96 19.07 -42.36
CA ASN A 90 -28.55 20.30 -42.90
C ASN A 90 -27.71 20.95 -44.03
N MET A 91 -26.79 20.19 -44.65
CA MET A 91 -26.02 20.57 -45.85
C MET A 91 -25.49 22.02 -45.87
N HIS A 92 -25.02 22.52 -44.74
CA HIS A 92 -24.27 23.77 -44.66
C HIS A 92 -23.05 23.51 -43.77
N ASP A 93 -21.89 23.43 -44.40
CA ASP A 93 -20.56 23.28 -43.81
C ASP A 93 -20.27 21.97 -43.06
N VAL A 94 -20.09 20.90 -43.85
CA VAL A 94 -19.40 19.68 -43.41
C VAL A 94 -17.91 20.02 -43.17
N ASP A 95 -17.63 20.47 -41.96
CA ASP A 95 -16.28 20.80 -41.52
C ASP A 95 -15.43 19.52 -41.38
N THR A 96 -14.58 19.24 -42.38
CA THR A 96 -13.68 18.07 -42.45
C THR A 96 -12.87 17.87 -41.16
N PHE A 97 -12.58 18.96 -40.45
CA PHE A 97 -11.87 18.95 -39.19
C PHE A 97 -12.62 18.20 -38.06
N MET A 98 -13.95 18.13 -38.14
CA MET A 98 -14.78 17.39 -37.18
C MET A 98 -14.58 15.87 -37.29
N PHE A 99 -14.51 15.35 -38.52
CA PHE A 99 -14.19 13.93 -38.74
C PHE A 99 -12.77 13.60 -38.30
N PHE A 100 -11.81 14.50 -38.53
CA PHE A 100 -10.45 14.32 -38.02
C PHE A 100 -10.42 14.22 -36.50
N LYS A 101 -11.14 15.08 -35.77
CA LYS A 101 -11.27 14.99 -34.31
C LYS A 101 -11.90 13.67 -33.86
N TRP A 102 -12.92 13.19 -34.57
CA TRP A 102 -13.54 11.90 -34.26
C TRP A 102 -12.57 10.73 -34.47
N PHE A 103 -11.85 10.71 -35.59
CA PHE A 103 -10.81 9.69 -35.86
C PHE A 103 -9.70 9.73 -34.80
N PHE A 104 -9.24 10.92 -34.43
CA PHE A 104 -8.24 11.09 -33.38
C PHE A 104 -8.75 10.59 -32.03
N LYS A 105 -9.99 10.93 -31.65
CA LYS A 105 -10.64 10.45 -30.43
C LYS A 105 -10.76 8.92 -30.42
N ALA A 106 -11.20 8.33 -31.53
CA ALA A 106 -11.29 6.87 -31.67
C ALA A 106 -9.92 6.20 -31.52
N PHE A 107 -8.89 6.75 -32.16
CA PHE A 107 -7.52 6.27 -32.04
C PHE A 107 -7.02 6.32 -30.59
N VAL A 108 -7.18 7.46 -29.91
CA VAL A 108 -6.77 7.62 -28.50
C VAL A 108 -7.55 6.68 -27.59
N ALA A 109 -8.85 6.51 -27.79
CA ALA A 109 -9.68 5.61 -26.99
C ALA A 109 -9.24 4.15 -27.09
N VAL A 110 -8.96 3.68 -28.32
CA VAL A 110 -8.44 2.33 -28.54
C VAL A 110 -7.05 2.20 -27.94
N PHE A 111 -6.16 3.17 -28.16
CA PHE A 111 -4.80 3.14 -27.63
C PHE A 111 -4.78 3.01 -26.10
N LEU A 112 -5.58 3.81 -25.39
CA LEU A 112 -5.68 3.76 -23.93
C LEU A 112 -6.20 2.41 -23.44
N VAL A 113 -7.24 1.87 -24.07
CA VAL A 113 -7.80 0.57 -23.65
C VAL A 113 -6.81 -0.57 -23.89
N THR A 114 -6.14 -0.59 -25.04
CA THR A 114 -5.14 -1.61 -25.36
C THR A 114 -3.98 -1.61 -24.36
N HIS A 115 -3.59 -0.45 -23.82
CA HIS A 115 -2.48 -0.33 -22.87
C HIS A 115 -2.92 -0.16 -21.41
N THR A 116 -4.15 -0.55 -21.05
CA THR A 116 -4.68 -0.38 -19.68
C THR A 116 -3.79 -1.07 -18.64
N PHE A 117 -3.32 -2.28 -18.94
CA PHE A 117 -2.47 -3.04 -18.03
C PHE A 117 -1.08 -2.40 -17.89
N ASP A 118 -0.49 -1.96 -19.00
CA ASP A 118 0.81 -1.27 -19.00
C ASP A 118 0.76 0.04 -18.21
N ILE A 119 -0.30 0.83 -18.36
CA ILE A 119 -0.52 2.04 -17.58
C ILE A 119 -0.64 1.72 -16.09
N THR A 120 -1.35 0.64 -15.76
CA THR A 120 -1.48 0.19 -14.36
C THR A 120 -0.11 -0.19 -13.79
N MET A 121 0.73 -0.90 -14.56
CA MET A 121 2.09 -1.23 -14.15
C MET A 121 2.98 0.00 -13.97
N ALA A 122 2.87 0.99 -14.84
CA ALA A 122 3.60 2.26 -14.68
C ALA A 122 3.23 2.99 -13.38
N VAL A 123 1.97 2.89 -12.93
CA VAL A 123 1.55 3.43 -11.62
C VAL A 123 2.21 2.67 -10.47
N PHE A 124 2.30 1.34 -10.56
CA PHE A 124 3.01 0.54 -9.57
C PHE A 124 4.51 0.86 -9.54
N ASP A 125 5.14 1.05 -10.69
CA ASP A 125 6.56 1.43 -10.77
C ASP A 125 6.81 2.79 -10.09
N MET A 126 5.94 3.78 -10.30
CA MET A 126 6.02 5.05 -9.57
C MET A 126 5.82 4.87 -8.07
N ALA A 127 4.85 4.06 -7.66
CA ALA A 127 4.60 3.77 -6.25
C ALA A 127 5.82 3.13 -5.59
N GLN A 128 6.46 2.18 -6.28
CA GLN A 128 7.69 1.55 -5.80
C GLN A 128 8.87 2.50 -5.72
N HIS A 129 8.99 3.45 -6.66
CA HIS A 129 10.02 4.48 -6.57
C HIS A 129 9.86 5.32 -5.29
N ILE A 130 8.63 5.70 -4.96
CA ILE A 130 8.31 6.42 -3.72
C ILE A 130 8.58 5.56 -2.49
N VAL A 131 8.12 4.31 -2.48
CA VAL A 131 8.32 3.38 -1.35
C VAL A 131 9.80 3.07 -1.13
N SER A 132 10.58 2.90 -2.20
CA SER A 132 12.04 2.71 -2.11
C SER A 132 12.74 3.94 -1.54
N GLY A 133 12.26 5.15 -1.85
CA GLY A 133 12.74 6.38 -1.23
C GLY A 133 12.35 6.48 0.25
N ALA A 134 11.18 5.99 0.63
CA ALA A 134 10.69 5.95 2.01
C ALA A 134 11.30 4.82 2.85
N ALA A 135 11.81 3.75 2.24
CA ALA A 135 12.41 2.61 2.94
C ALA A 135 13.59 3.02 3.85
N GLY A 136 14.33 4.08 3.48
CA GLY A 136 15.38 4.66 4.32
C GLY A 136 14.86 5.26 5.63
N VAL A 137 13.64 5.82 5.64
CA VAL A 137 12.97 6.35 6.83
C VAL A 137 12.42 5.21 7.70
N ILE A 138 11.91 4.14 7.09
CA ILE A 138 11.34 3.01 7.82
C ILE A 138 12.44 2.24 8.60
N GLY A 139 13.61 2.06 8.01
CA GLY A 139 14.73 1.39 8.69
C GLY A 139 15.45 2.25 9.74
N GLY A 140 15.43 3.58 9.59
CA GLY A 140 16.14 4.52 10.47
C GLY A 140 15.30 5.08 11.60
N ASP A 141 14.12 5.63 11.28
CA ASP A 141 13.33 6.46 12.20
C ASP A 141 12.11 5.74 12.79
N THR A 142 11.71 4.60 12.22
CA THR A 142 10.58 3.79 12.73
C THR A 142 11.03 2.68 13.68
N ASN A 143 12.35 2.49 13.81
CA ASN A 143 12.92 1.53 14.73
C ASN A 143 12.74 2.06 16.17
N ILE A 144 12.10 1.28 17.03
CA ILE A 144 11.98 1.62 18.45
C ILE A 144 13.39 1.52 19.05
N ASP A 145 13.89 2.59 19.65
CA ASP A 145 15.05 2.51 20.54
C ASP A 145 14.64 1.71 21.78
N VAL A 146 14.92 0.40 21.72
CA VAL A 146 14.56 -0.54 22.77
C VAL A 146 15.19 -0.14 24.10
N THR A 147 16.37 0.48 24.08
CA THR A 147 17.07 0.88 25.31
C THR A 147 16.41 2.08 25.95
N GLU A 148 16.11 3.12 25.17
CA GLU A 148 15.44 4.33 25.66
C GLU A 148 13.99 4.04 26.08
N ALA A 149 13.24 3.28 25.28
CA ALA A 149 11.87 2.91 25.57
C ALA A 149 11.75 2.04 26.84
N LEU A 150 12.64 1.05 27.01
CA LEU A 150 12.68 0.25 28.23
C LEU A 150 13.10 1.07 29.45
N ALA A 151 14.05 2.00 29.30
CA ALA A 151 14.47 2.86 30.41
C ALA A 151 13.33 3.76 30.91
N ALA A 152 12.58 4.38 29.98
CA ALA A 152 11.42 5.19 30.32
C ALA A 152 10.29 4.37 30.98
N MET A 153 10.07 3.14 30.49
CA MET A 153 9.08 2.23 31.09
C MET A 153 9.51 1.70 32.46
N GLN A 154 10.80 1.41 32.64
CA GLN A 154 11.35 0.90 33.89
C GLN A 154 11.22 1.92 35.04
N GLU A 155 11.30 3.23 34.75
CA GLU A 155 11.05 4.28 35.73
C GLU A 155 9.60 4.24 36.24
N GLY A 156 8.61 4.15 35.33
CA GLY A 156 7.20 4.01 35.72
C GLY A 156 6.90 2.70 36.46
N LEU A 157 7.50 1.58 36.04
CA LEU A 157 7.32 0.29 36.70
C LEU A 157 7.90 0.25 38.13
N LYS A 158 8.92 1.06 38.41
CA LYS A 158 9.49 1.20 39.76
C LYS A 158 8.56 1.96 40.71
N ASP A 159 7.65 2.79 40.20
CA ASP A 159 6.70 3.55 41.03
C ASP A 159 5.42 2.76 41.33
N MET A 160 5.13 1.71 40.58
CA MET A 160 3.92 0.87 40.72
C MET A 160 3.99 -0.10 41.90
N GLU A 161 2.86 -0.45 42.51
CA GLU A 161 2.82 -1.46 43.58
C GLU A 161 2.80 -2.90 43.01
N ILE A 162 3.15 -3.90 43.81
CA ILE A 162 3.15 -5.33 43.40
C ILE A 162 1.82 -5.76 42.75
N PRO A 163 0.63 -5.38 43.27
CA PRO A 163 -0.64 -5.73 42.63
C PRO A 163 -0.82 -5.14 41.22
N GLU A 164 -0.16 -4.01 40.94
CA GLU A 164 -0.22 -3.34 39.65
C GLU A 164 0.77 -3.92 38.62
N LEU A 165 1.75 -4.71 39.10
CA LEU A 165 2.78 -5.38 38.30
C LEU A 165 2.46 -6.85 37.97
N LEU A 166 1.33 -7.37 38.47
CA LEU A 166 0.84 -8.75 38.25
C LEU A 166 -0.24 -8.77 37.14
#